data_AF-A0A9P8HZ51-F1
#
_entry.id   AF-A0A9P8HZ51-F1
#
_cell.length_a   1.000
_cell.length_b   1.000
_cell.length_c   1.000
_cell.angle_alpha   90.00
_cell.angle_beta   90.00
_cell.angle_gamma   90.00
#
_symmetry.space_group_name_H-M   'P 1'
#
loop_
_entity.id
_entity.type
_entity.pdbx_description
1 polymer ?
#
loop_
_entity_poly.entity_id
_entity_poly.type
_entity_poly.pdbx_seq_one_letter_code
_entity_poly.pdbx_strand_id
1 'polypeptide(L)'
;MRETSGPRICQPNAPFWCSLFNGDTFPDCNSVEIYHFRATPSSQPGALADISDSPITWPFPGAPVGDLGKLAGLGRIHSLILEVVPELNNRILMASLSRAANLKILELRYCNLDLSSLAKLLPHALPNLTSFTLLIHPRSASAIEVALSVDKSVDEHGKAEDIPHLCPLIREFGRNLTHLEFANPFICRELFVDKLEMRKIEEAGVSRTDHFAITHVLSDFRKQRDDKRRKFRITEAIAEAKASNKSTRSNSIFGDRSSDERRAGDVAREMERTLDDEEKKRTRLIKDTKGGWDRRVVCWHGLCRSGDSWDEIEAEADLEEEGVKWTIASGKLKKASRHFRGEVRIDLDYGEEICGKPTAQLMPPEGGSTR
;
A
#
# COMPACT_ATOMS: atom_id res chain seq x y z
N MET A 1 -41.75 15.22 28.74
CA MET A 1 -40.71 14.30 28.26
C MET A 1 -40.05 14.96 27.05
N ARG A 2 -38.75 15.28 27.11
CA ARG A 2 -38.01 15.73 25.92
C ARG A 2 -37.50 14.46 25.24
N GLU A 3 -37.99 14.18 24.05
CA GLU A 3 -37.34 13.21 23.17
C GLU A 3 -35.93 13.74 22.90
N THR A 4 -34.92 13.15 23.54
CA THR A 4 -33.55 13.29 23.10
C THR A 4 -33.45 12.55 21.79
N SER A 5 -33.78 13.23 20.69
CA SER A 5 -33.47 12.74 19.36
C SER A 5 -31.98 12.44 19.34
N GLY A 6 -31.64 11.15 19.32
CA GLY A 6 -30.25 10.70 19.25
C GLY A 6 -29.54 11.37 18.07
N PRO A 7 -28.20 11.38 18.07
CA PRO A 7 -27.43 11.92 16.96
C PRO A 7 -27.95 11.32 15.65
N ARG A 8 -28.43 12.17 14.73
CA ARG A 8 -28.85 11.74 13.40
C ARG A 8 -27.60 11.31 12.65
N ILE A 9 -27.41 10.00 12.49
CA ILE A 9 -26.35 9.43 11.69
C ILE A 9 -26.69 9.73 10.22
N CYS A 10 -25.70 10.18 9.45
CA CYS A 10 -25.85 10.30 8.00
C CYS A 10 -26.15 8.90 7.43
N GLN A 11 -27.02 8.80 6.44
CA GLN A 11 -27.33 7.51 5.81
C GLN A 11 -27.47 7.70 4.30
N PRO A 12 -26.39 8.05 3.57
CA PRO A 12 -26.41 8.07 2.12
C PRO A 12 -26.92 6.75 1.57
N ASN A 13 -28.03 6.82 0.86
CA ASN A 13 -28.62 5.70 0.14
C ASN A 13 -27.88 5.49 -1.19
N ALA A 14 -28.25 4.49 -1.98
CA ALA A 14 -27.63 4.37 -3.30
C ALA A 14 -27.90 5.46 -4.30
N PRO A 15 -29.10 6.06 -4.38
CA PRO A 15 -29.29 7.22 -5.23
C PRO A 15 -28.21 8.27 -5.03
N PHE A 16 -27.75 8.49 -3.79
CA PHE A 16 -26.59 9.35 -3.51
C PHE A 16 -25.32 8.85 -4.21
N TRP A 17 -24.88 7.61 -3.96
CA TRP A 17 -23.64 7.05 -4.53
C TRP A 17 -23.68 6.93 -6.05
N CYS A 18 -24.81 6.49 -6.63
CA CYS A 18 -25.03 6.47 -8.06
C CYS A 18 -24.94 7.87 -8.66
N SER A 19 -25.60 8.87 -8.06
CA SER A 19 -25.59 10.23 -8.59
C SER A 19 -24.20 10.84 -8.53
N LEU A 20 -23.45 10.56 -7.46
CA LEU A 20 -22.07 11.02 -7.29
C LEU A 20 -21.12 10.42 -8.34
N PHE A 21 -21.31 9.14 -8.68
CA PHE A 21 -20.35 8.37 -9.47
C PHE A 21 -20.78 8.07 -10.91
N ASN A 22 -21.98 8.47 -11.32
CA ASN A 22 -22.49 8.23 -12.69
C ASN A 22 -21.73 8.98 -13.78
N GLY A 23 -21.17 10.14 -13.46
CA GLY A 23 -20.52 11.03 -14.43
C GLY A 23 -21.49 11.87 -15.26
N ASP A 24 -22.81 11.71 -15.09
CA ASP A 24 -23.82 12.56 -15.71
C ASP A 24 -24.15 13.76 -14.81
N THR A 25 -24.25 13.54 -13.51
CA THR A 25 -24.54 14.60 -12.53
C THR A 25 -23.37 15.57 -12.40
N PHE A 26 -22.15 15.04 -12.46
CA PHE A 26 -20.91 15.80 -12.30
C PHE A 26 -19.90 15.37 -13.38
N PRO A 27 -20.06 15.81 -14.64
CA PRO A 27 -19.25 15.33 -15.77
C PRO A 27 -17.77 15.69 -15.67
N ASP A 28 -17.47 16.81 -15.02
CA ASP A 28 -16.10 17.32 -14.83
C ASP A 28 -15.52 16.95 -13.46
N CYS A 29 -16.22 16.13 -12.67
CA CYS A 29 -15.73 15.72 -11.36
C CYS A 29 -14.52 14.81 -11.48
N ASN A 30 -13.38 15.30 -10.96
CA ASN A 30 -12.11 14.58 -10.92
C ASN A 30 -11.62 14.35 -9.48
N SER A 31 -12.25 14.97 -8.47
CA SER A 31 -11.92 14.80 -7.05
C SER A 31 -13.21 14.67 -6.25
N VAL A 32 -13.25 13.68 -5.36
CA VAL A 32 -14.35 13.47 -4.42
C VAL A 32 -13.79 13.37 -3.02
N GLU A 33 -14.28 14.21 -2.13
CA GLU A 33 -13.88 14.26 -0.74
C GLU A 33 -15.12 14.23 0.16
N ILE A 34 -15.20 13.26 1.07
CA ILE A 34 -16.33 13.08 1.99
C ILE A 34 -15.81 12.92 3.41
N TYR A 35 -16.31 13.77 4.31
CA TYR A 35 -15.94 13.81 5.73
C TYR A 35 -17.22 13.86 6.59
N HIS A 36 -17.46 12.89 7.48
CA HIS A 36 -18.61 12.95 8.40
C HIS A 36 -18.28 13.55 9.78
N PHE A 37 -17.00 13.73 10.13
CA PHE A 37 -16.62 14.28 11.42
C PHE A 37 -15.78 15.54 11.23
N ARG A 38 -16.36 16.71 11.58
CA ARG A 38 -15.67 18.01 11.58
C ARG A 38 -15.50 18.63 12.97
N ALA A 39 -15.77 17.88 14.03
CA ALA A 39 -15.68 18.40 15.40
C ALA A 39 -14.28 18.12 16.00
N THR A 40 -13.35 19.04 15.75
CA THR A 40 -12.05 19.24 16.43
C THR A 40 -11.01 18.08 16.44
N PRO A 41 -9.74 18.33 16.08
CA PRO A 41 -8.69 17.28 15.98
C PRO A 41 -8.32 16.59 17.30
N SER A 42 -8.66 17.17 18.45
CA SER A 42 -8.10 16.74 19.74
C SER A 42 -8.87 15.60 20.42
N SER A 43 -9.98 15.12 19.85
CA SER A 43 -10.76 14.04 20.47
C SER A 43 -11.50 13.18 19.44
N GLN A 44 -10.81 12.20 18.87
CA GLN A 44 -11.44 11.00 18.30
C GLN A 44 -11.03 9.76 19.13
N PRO A 45 -11.80 8.64 19.21
CA PRO A 45 -13.24 8.47 18.97
C PRO A 45 -13.88 7.42 19.91
N GLY A 46 -14.57 7.84 20.97
CA GLY A 46 -15.54 6.96 21.64
C GLY A 46 -16.75 6.65 20.72
N ALA A 47 -17.10 7.60 19.86
CA ALA A 47 -18.31 7.57 19.02
C ALA A 47 -18.25 6.61 17.82
N LEU A 48 -17.07 6.08 17.46
CA LEU A 48 -16.95 5.09 16.38
C LEU A 48 -17.50 3.71 16.78
N ALA A 49 -17.54 3.41 18.08
CA ALA A 49 -18.08 2.14 18.59
C ALA A 49 -19.62 2.05 18.48
N ASP A 50 -20.30 3.20 18.38
CA ASP A 50 -21.77 3.29 18.34
C ASP A 50 -22.35 3.37 16.92
N ILE A 51 -21.50 3.33 15.89
CA ILE A 51 -21.96 3.33 14.50
C ILE A 51 -22.53 1.96 14.18
N SER A 52 -23.86 1.86 14.17
CA SER A 52 -24.61 0.62 14.00
C SER A 52 -24.21 -0.19 12.76
N ASP A 53 -24.05 -1.51 12.93
CA ASP A 53 -23.80 -2.53 11.91
C ASP A 53 -24.98 -2.77 10.94
N SER A 54 -25.67 -1.72 10.47
CA SER A 54 -26.73 -1.90 9.47
C SER A 54 -26.12 -1.79 8.07
N PRO A 55 -25.69 -2.90 7.41
CA PRO A 55 -25.11 -2.82 6.09
C PRO A 55 -26.14 -2.28 5.09
N ILE A 56 -25.75 -1.26 4.34
CA ILE A 56 -26.47 -0.89 3.10
C ILE A 56 -26.41 -2.11 2.18
N THR A 57 -27.56 -2.64 1.78
CA THR A 57 -27.62 -3.78 0.85
C THR A 57 -27.50 -3.27 -0.59
N TRP A 58 -26.47 -3.73 -1.31
CA TRP A 58 -26.24 -3.42 -2.73
C TRP A 58 -26.10 -4.71 -3.56
N PRO A 59 -26.74 -4.88 -4.74
CA PRO A 59 -27.77 -4.00 -5.31
C PRO A 59 -29.03 -4.01 -4.42
N PHE A 60 -29.84 -2.94 -4.52
CA PHE A 60 -31.13 -2.86 -3.83
C PHE A 60 -32.00 -4.03 -4.24
N PRO A 61 -32.87 -4.53 -3.36
CA PRO A 61 -33.99 -5.36 -3.78
C PRO A 61 -34.76 -4.62 -4.88
N GLY A 62 -34.64 -5.09 -6.14
CA GLY A 62 -35.25 -4.47 -7.32
C GLY A 62 -34.36 -3.60 -8.21
N ALA A 63 -33.09 -3.32 -7.84
CA ALA A 63 -32.17 -2.66 -8.77
C ALA A 63 -31.69 -3.68 -9.82
N PRO A 64 -31.88 -3.41 -11.13
CA PRO A 64 -31.40 -4.32 -12.16
C PRO A 64 -29.88 -4.45 -12.07
N VAL A 65 -29.40 -5.68 -12.00
CA VAL A 65 -27.96 -6.04 -11.87
C VAL A 65 -27.09 -5.41 -12.97
N GLY A 66 -27.70 -4.93 -14.06
CA GLY A 66 -27.04 -4.19 -15.14
C GLY A 66 -26.76 -2.70 -14.90
N ASP A 67 -27.24 -2.09 -13.81
CA ASP A 67 -27.15 -0.63 -13.62
C ASP A 67 -25.78 -0.13 -13.13
N LEU A 68 -24.81 -1.05 -12.95
CA LEU A 68 -23.42 -0.69 -12.69
C LEU A 68 -22.83 0.16 -13.83
N GLY A 69 -23.40 0.13 -15.05
CA GLY A 69 -23.08 1.08 -16.13
C GLY A 69 -23.13 2.55 -15.70
N LYS A 70 -24.00 2.89 -14.74
CA LYS A 70 -24.14 4.23 -14.14
C LYS A 70 -23.07 4.57 -13.11
N LEU A 71 -21.90 3.95 -13.16
CA LEU A 71 -20.71 4.35 -12.38
C LEU A 71 -19.56 4.75 -13.32
N ALA A 72 -19.87 5.13 -14.57
CA ALA A 72 -18.87 5.48 -15.57
C ALA A 72 -18.06 6.73 -15.19
N GLY A 73 -18.63 7.64 -14.40
CA GLY A 73 -17.97 8.83 -13.88
C GLY A 73 -16.70 8.54 -13.07
N LEU A 74 -16.63 7.37 -12.43
CA LEU A 74 -15.44 6.93 -11.69
C LEU A 74 -14.20 6.81 -12.55
N GLY A 75 -14.37 6.50 -13.85
CA GLY A 75 -13.26 6.49 -14.79
C GLY A 75 -12.58 7.85 -14.92
N ARG A 76 -13.20 8.95 -14.48
CA ARG A 76 -12.64 10.31 -14.53
C ARG A 76 -12.08 10.80 -13.19
N ILE A 77 -12.34 10.08 -12.10
CA ILE A 77 -11.89 10.48 -10.77
C ILE A 77 -10.39 10.19 -10.64
N HIS A 78 -9.65 11.21 -10.26
CA HIS A 78 -8.21 11.19 -9.98
C HIS A 78 -7.94 11.15 -8.47
N SER A 79 -8.84 11.70 -7.64
CA SER A 79 -8.69 11.74 -6.19
C SER A 79 -9.99 11.30 -5.50
N LEU A 80 -9.89 10.35 -4.57
CA LEU A 80 -10.98 9.88 -3.74
C LEU A 80 -10.54 9.85 -2.27
N ILE A 81 -11.07 10.78 -1.47
CA ILE A 81 -10.75 10.92 -0.05
C ILE A 81 -12.02 10.69 0.76
N LEU A 82 -12.01 9.64 1.57
CA LEU A 82 -13.15 9.22 2.39
C LEU A 82 -12.67 9.12 3.84
N GLU A 83 -13.22 9.97 4.70
CA GLU A 83 -12.87 10.02 6.11
C GLU A 83 -14.11 9.87 6.99
N VAL A 84 -14.07 8.81 7.80
CA VAL A 84 -15.15 8.39 8.69
C VAL A 84 -16.47 8.32 7.93
N VAL A 85 -16.51 7.55 6.86
CA VAL A 85 -17.73 7.33 6.07
C VAL A 85 -18.28 5.95 6.42
N PRO A 86 -19.09 5.82 7.49
CA PRO A 86 -19.55 4.51 7.95
C PRO A 86 -20.49 3.81 6.97
N GLU A 87 -21.07 4.56 6.05
CA GLU A 87 -22.02 4.08 5.06
C GLU A 87 -21.33 3.59 3.79
N LEU A 88 -20.02 3.84 3.67
CA LEU A 88 -19.20 3.23 2.64
C LEU A 88 -19.02 1.76 2.98
N ASN A 89 -19.79 0.91 2.30
CA ASN A 89 -19.60 -0.53 2.37
C ASN A 89 -18.63 -1.04 1.29
N ASN A 90 -18.17 -2.26 1.50
CA ASN A 90 -17.27 -2.97 0.58
C ASN A 90 -17.83 -3.09 -0.84
N ARG A 91 -19.15 -3.21 -1.01
CA ARG A 91 -19.76 -3.41 -2.34
C ARG A 91 -19.67 -2.15 -3.19
N ILE A 92 -19.94 -0.98 -2.59
CA ILE A 92 -19.79 0.32 -3.25
C ILE A 92 -18.32 0.51 -3.65
N LEU A 93 -17.39 0.25 -2.74
CA LEU A 93 -15.97 0.43 -3.00
C LEU A 93 -15.44 -0.52 -4.09
N MET A 94 -15.82 -1.80 -4.06
CA MET A 94 -15.47 -2.80 -5.09
C MET A 94 -16.04 -2.44 -6.47
N ALA A 95 -17.32 -2.07 -6.51
CA ALA A 95 -17.96 -1.61 -7.75
C ALA A 95 -17.27 -0.36 -8.29
N SER A 96 -16.77 0.49 -7.38
CA SER A 96 -16.21 1.78 -7.77
C SER A 96 -14.79 1.68 -8.29
N LEU A 97 -13.89 1.09 -7.51
CA LEU A 97 -12.46 1.11 -7.82
C LEU A 97 -12.06 0.19 -8.97
N SER A 98 -12.86 -0.86 -9.27
CA SER A 98 -12.65 -1.68 -10.47
C SER A 98 -12.77 -0.87 -11.77
N ARG A 99 -13.38 0.33 -11.73
CA ARG A 99 -13.59 1.22 -12.87
C ARG A 99 -12.78 2.51 -12.79
N ALA A 100 -12.07 2.75 -11.69
CA ALA A 100 -11.35 3.98 -11.42
C ALA A 100 -9.92 3.94 -12.01
N ALA A 101 -9.81 3.72 -13.33
CA ALA A 101 -8.53 3.55 -14.02
C ALA A 101 -7.62 4.79 -13.94
N ASN A 102 -8.21 5.98 -13.78
CA ASN A 102 -7.49 7.25 -13.66
C ASN A 102 -7.21 7.67 -12.21
N LEU A 103 -7.61 6.86 -11.22
CA LEU A 103 -7.41 7.20 -9.82
C LEU A 103 -5.90 7.23 -9.49
N LYS A 104 -5.45 8.35 -8.91
CA LYS A 104 -4.07 8.60 -8.49
C LYS A 104 -3.94 8.74 -6.98
N ILE A 105 -4.98 9.24 -6.32
CA ILE A 105 -5.01 9.46 -4.88
C ILE A 105 -6.22 8.70 -4.32
N LEU A 106 -5.96 7.82 -3.35
CA LEU A 106 -7.00 7.13 -2.61
C LEU A 106 -6.70 7.21 -1.12
N GLU A 107 -7.62 7.81 -0.37
CA GLU A 107 -7.52 7.91 1.07
C GLU A 107 -8.77 7.33 1.73
N LEU A 108 -8.58 6.30 2.53
CA LEU A 108 -9.62 5.58 3.26
C LEU A 108 -9.29 5.67 4.75
N ARG A 109 -9.87 6.65 5.43
CA ARG A 109 -9.56 6.96 6.82
C ARG A 109 -10.75 6.59 7.70
N TYR A 110 -10.56 5.62 8.58
CA TYR A 110 -11.55 5.18 9.57
C TYR A 110 -12.91 4.78 8.95
N CYS A 111 -12.88 4.24 7.73
CA CYS A 111 -14.05 3.65 7.08
C CYS A 111 -14.32 2.24 7.63
N ASN A 112 -15.59 1.84 7.67
CA ASN A 112 -15.98 0.49 8.11
C ASN A 112 -15.83 -0.53 6.96
N LEU A 113 -14.58 -0.87 6.64
CA LEU A 113 -14.24 -1.76 5.53
C LEU A 113 -13.76 -3.11 6.05
N ASP A 114 -14.19 -4.17 5.38
CA ASP A 114 -13.74 -5.53 5.64
C ASP A 114 -12.39 -5.78 4.96
N LEU A 115 -11.46 -6.41 5.68
CA LEU A 115 -10.14 -6.75 5.16
C LEU A 115 -10.21 -7.72 3.98
N SER A 116 -11.19 -8.63 3.93
CA SER A 116 -11.32 -9.59 2.82
C SER A 116 -11.70 -8.89 1.53
N SER A 117 -12.55 -7.87 1.65
CA SER A 117 -12.94 -7.01 0.55
C SER A 117 -11.79 -6.12 0.10
N LEU A 118 -11.07 -5.50 1.04
CA LEU A 118 -9.84 -4.74 0.73
C LEU A 118 -8.80 -5.60 0.02
N ALA A 119 -8.59 -6.85 0.46
CA ALA A 119 -7.62 -7.75 -0.15
C ALA A 119 -7.92 -8.07 -1.63
N LYS A 120 -9.21 -8.12 -2.00
CA LYS A 120 -9.65 -8.30 -3.39
C LYS A 120 -9.53 -7.01 -4.21
N LEU A 121 -9.66 -5.87 -3.55
CA LEU A 121 -9.72 -4.54 -4.15
C LEU A 121 -8.34 -3.96 -4.49
N LEU A 122 -7.42 -4.06 -3.54
CA LEU A 122 -6.11 -3.43 -3.60
C LEU A 122 -5.28 -3.86 -4.83
N PRO A 123 -5.29 -5.12 -5.29
CA PRO A 123 -4.61 -5.52 -6.53
C PRO A 123 -5.04 -4.74 -7.77
N HIS A 124 -6.28 -4.24 -7.80
CA HIS A 124 -6.81 -3.47 -8.92
C HIS A 124 -6.54 -1.96 -8.77
N ALA A 125 -6.61 -1.44 -7.55
CA ALA A 125 -6.48 -0.02 -7.29
C ALA A 125 -5.00 0.43 -7.22
N LEU A 126 -4.19 -0.24 -6.40
CA LEU A 126 -2.83 0.19 -6.06
C LEU A 126 -1.91 0.43 -7.27
N PRO A 127 -1.92 -0.38 -8.34
CA PRO A 127 -1.03 -0.16 -9.48
C PRO A 127 -1.23 1.19 -10.19
N ASN A 128 -2.42 1.80 -10.05
CA ASN A 128 -2.76 3.06 -10.69
C ASN A 128 -2.46 4.28 -9.81
N LEU A 129 -2.29 4.08 -8.51
CA LEU A 129 -2.13 5.13 -7.51
C LEU A 129 -0.70 5.67 -7.43
N THR A 130 -0.59 6.95 -7.11
CA THR A 130 0.65 7.61 -6.68
C THR A 130 0.64 7.88 -5.17
N SER A 131 -0.56 8.11 -4.60
CA SER A 131 -0.76 8.33 -3.17
C SER A 131 -1.82 7.39 -2.63
N PHE A 132 -1.51 6.71 -1.52
CA PHE A 132 -2.46 5.82 -0.85
C PHE A 132 -2.40 5.99 0.66
N THR A 133 -3.56 6.26 1.26
CA THR A 133 -3.75 6.31 2.71
C THR A 133 -4.82 5.32 3.11
N LEU A 134 -4.50 4.41 4.02
CA LEU A 134 -5.46 3.49 4.63
C LEU A 134 -5.26 3.48 6.13
N LEU A 135 -6.21 4.07 6.85
CA LEU A 135 -6.21 4.13 8.30
C LEU A 135 -7.36 3.30 8.85
N ILE A 136 -7.06 2.07 9.26
CA ILE A 136 -8.04 1.18 9.87
C ILE A 136 -8.04 1.45 11.37
N HIS A 137 -9.22 1.80 11.91
CA HIS A 137 -9.35 2.06 13.34
C HIS A 137 -9.09 0.76 14.13
N PRO A 138 -8.29 0.78 15.22
CA PRO A 138 -7.99 -0.40 16.02
C PRO A 138 -9.22 -1.08 16.63
N ARG A 139 -10.30 -0.31 16.85
CA ARG A 139 -11.57 -0.84 17.39
C ARG A 139 -12.63 -1.13 16.32
N SER A 140 -12.28 -1.12 15.04
CA SER A 140 -13.22 -1.55 14.00
C SER A 140 -13.59 -3.02 14.17
N ALA A 141 -14.78 -3.44 13.74
CA ALA A 141 -15.21 -4.83 13.84
C ALA A 141 -14.18 -5.78 13.19
N SER A 142 -13.66 -5.43 12.01
CA SER A 142 -12.61 -6.19 11.33
C SER A 142 -11.29 -6.22 12.12
N ALA A 143 -10.90 -5.13 12.77
CA ALA A 143 -9.71 -5.12 13.62
C ALA A 143 -9.84 -6.03 14.85
N ILE A 144 -11.04 -6.06 15.45
CA ILE A 144 -11.37 -6.92 16.59
C ILE A 144 -11.40 -8.38 16.14
N GLU A 145 -12.04 -8.68 15.02
CA GLU A 145 -12.08 -10.02 14.43
C GLU A 145 -10.67 -10.57 14.21
N VAL A 146 -9.81 -9.77 13.58
CA VAL A 146 -8.40 -10.14 13.36
C VAL A 146 -7.69 -10.41 14.69
N ALA A 147 -7.84 -9.52 15.67
CA ALA A 147 -7.20 -9.68 16.97
C ALA A 147 -7.63 -10.99 17.66
N LEU A 148 -8.92 -11.30 17.62
CA LEU A 148 -9.47 -12.53 18.18
C LEU A 148 -8.98 -13.78 17.44
N SER A 149 -8.74 -13.70 16.13
CA SER A 149 -8.22 -14.82 15.34
C SER A 149 -6.70 -15.00 15.47
N VAL A 150 -5.91 -13.94 15.62
CA VAL A 150 -4.45 -14.01 15.87
C VAL A 150 -4.19 -14.65 17.24
N ASP A 151 -4.97 -14.32 18.27
CA ASP A 151 -4.86 -14.94 19.59
C ASP A 151 -5.26 -16.43 19.59
N LYS A 152 -6.03 -16.87 18.59
CA LYS A 152 -6.50 -18.25 18.41
C LYS A 152 -5.68 -19.06 17.41
N SER A 153 -4.71 -18.46 16.72
CA SER A 153 -4.00 -19.11 15.61
C SER A 153 -2.90 -20.06 16.09
N VAL A 154 -3.30 -21.11 16.81
CA VAL A 154 -2.81 -22.49 16.66
C VAL A 154 -3.98 -23.38 17.08
N ASP A 155 -4.85 -23.75 16.14
CA ASP A 155 -5.72 -24.90 16.39
C ASP A 155 -4.86 -26.18 16.38
N GLU A 156 -5.28 -27.22 17.08
CA GLU A 156 -4.58 -28.51 17.17
C GLU A 156 -4.39 -29.20 15.80
N HIS A 157 -4.96 -28.64 14.73
CA HIS A 157 -4.95 -29.13 13.35
C HIS A 157 -4.16 -28.23 12.38
N GLY A 158 -3.56 -27.13 12.85
CA GLY A 158 -2.65 -26.28 12.07
C GLY A 158 -3.28 -25.53 10.90
N LYS A 159 -4.59 -25.30 10.89
CA LYS A 159 -5.29 -24.51 9.88
C LYS A 159 -5.76 -23.20 10.50
N ALA A 160 -4.85 -22.23 10.56
CA ALA A 160 -5.26 -20.85 10.82
C ALA A 160 -6.30 -20.44 9.77
N GLU A 161 -7.45 -19.93 10.20
CA GLU A 161 -8.36 -19.23 9.28
C GLU A 161 -7.55 -18.12 8.59
N ASP A 162 -7.53 -18.14 7.25
CA ASP A 162 -6.75 -17.24 6.41
C ASP A 162 -7.31 -15.82 6.52
N ILE A 163 -6.96 -15.11 7.60
CA ILE A 163 -7.22 -13.68 7.70
C ILE A 163 -6.49 -13.02 6.51
N PRO A 164 -7.19 -12.25 5.68
CA PRO A 164 -6.61 -11.61 4.52
C PRO A 164 -5.48 -10.66 4.94
N HIS A 165 -4.26 -11.01 4.53
CA HIS A 165 -3.07 -10.25 4.89
C HIS A 165 -2.85 -9.11 3.89
N LEU A 166 -3.01 -7.85 4.32
CA LEU A 166 -2.85 -6.71 3.42
C LEU A 166 -1.39 -6.40 3.09
N CYS A 167 -0.43 -6.64 3.99
CA CYS A 167 0.98 -6.27 3.76
C CYS A 167 1.60 -6.79 2.45
N PRO A 168 1.50 -8.08 2.06
CA PRO A 168 2.06 -8.55 0.80
C PRO A 168 1.38 -7.89 -0.41
N LEU A 169 0.09 -7.52 -0.29
CA LEU A 169 -0.61 -6.80 -1.35
C LEU A 169 -0.12 -5.35 -1.46
N ILE A 170 0.07 -4.65 -0.34
CA ILE A 170 0.68 -3.32 -0.32
C ILE A 170 2.10 -3.38 -0.91
N ARG A 171 2.90 -4.39 -0.53
CA ARG A 171 4.26 -4.56 -1.05
C ARG A 171 4.31 -4.94 -2.51
N GLU A 172 3.38 -5.75 -3.00
CA GLU A 172 3.35 -6.17 -4.40
C GLU A 172 2.83 -5.05 -5.31
N PHE A 173 1.67 -4.49 -4.98
CA PHE A 173 0.95 -3.58 -5.88
C PHE A 173 1.18 -2.11 -5.54
N GLY A 174 1.57 -1.77 -4.31
CA GLY A 174 1.86 -0.41 -3.85
C GLY A 174 3.31 0.04 -4.06
N ARG A 175 4.08 -0.71 -4.87
CA ARG A 175 5.49 -0.42 -5.15
C ARG A 175 5.72 0.99 -5.68
N ASN A 176 4.87 1.48 -6.55
CA ASN A 176 5.05 2.77 -7.22
C ASN A 176 4.43 3.95 -6.45
N LEU A 177 3.95 3.73 -5.22
CA LEU A 177 3.42 4.78 -4.37
C LEU A 177 4.54 5.72 -3.93
N THR A 178 4.42 6.99 -4.32
CA THR A 178 5.29 8.07 -3.85
C THR A 178 4.97 8.45 -2.42
N HIS A 179 3.68 8.34 -2.06
CA HIS A 179 3.16 8.51 -0.72
C HIS A 179 2.37 7.27 -0.30
N LEU A 180 2.71 6.72 0.85
CA LEU A 180 1.99 5.62 1.49
C LEU A 180 1.78 5.95 2.95
N GLU A 181 0.55 5.94 3.43
CA GLU A 181 0.24 5.97 4.85
C GLU A 181 -0.65 4.77 5.18
N PHE A 182 -0.09 3.78 5.88
CA PHE A 182 -0.76 2.53 6.16
C PHE A 182 -0.82 2.29 7.67
N ALA A 183 -1.99 2.56 8.27
CA ALA A 183 -2.26 2.23 9.66
C ALA A 183 -3.19 1.02 9.74
N ASN A 184 -2.67 -0.08 10.27
CA ASN A 184 -3.38 -1.35 10.34
C ASN A 184 -3.26 -1.94 11.74
N PRO A 185 -4.26 -2.71 12.24
CA PRO A 185 -4.17 -3.33 13.55
C PRO A 185 -2.97 -4.28 13.65
N PHE A 186 -2.70 -5.01 12.56
CA PHE A 186 -1.58 -5.94 12.48
C PHE A 186 -0.76 -5.70 11.22
N ILE A 187 0.57 -5.76 11.36
CA ILE A 187 1.53 -5.63 10.25
C ILE A 187 2.56 -6.76 10.36
N CYS A 188 3.17 -7.16 9.25
CA CYS A 188 4.22 -8.17 9.23
C CYS A 188 5.36 -7.74 8.31
N ARG A 189 6.48 -8.45 8.36
CA ARG A 189 7.67 -8.13 7.56
C ARG A 189 7.47 -8.25 6.04
N GLU A 190 6.46 -8.99 5.56
CA GLU A 190 6.14 -9.07 4.13
C GLU A 190 5.70 -7.72 3.53
N LEU A 191 5.52 -6.69 4.36
CA LEU A 191 5.40 -5.32 3.87
C LEU A 191 6.69 -4.81 3.21
N PHE A 192 7.84 -5.38 3.57
CA PHE A 192 9.17 -4.94 3.14
C PHE A 192 9.89 -5.99 2.28
N VAL A 193 9.57 -7.27 2.48
CA VAL A 193 10.19 -8.37 1.73
C VAL A 193 9.44 -8.63 0.42
N ASP A 194 10.15 -8.62 -0.71
CA ASP A 194 9.54 -8.91 -2.02
C ASP A 194 9.42 -10.43 -2.33
N LYS A 195 8.68 -10.80 -3.39
CA LYS A 195 8.47 -12.20 -3.80
C LYS A 195 9.75 -12.93 -4.21
N LEU A 196 10.77 -12.22 -4.69
CA LEU A 196 12.05 -12.81 -5.07
C LEU A 196 12.89 -13.08 -3.82
N GLU A 197 12.91 -12.12 -2.90
CA GLU A 197 13.51 -12.21 -1.58
C GLU A 197 12.90 -13.34 -0.75
N MET A 198 11.57 -13.46 -0.75
CA MET A 198 10.87 -14.59 -0.13
C MET A 198 11.28 -15.93 -0.75
N ARG A 199 11.38 -16.02 -2.08
CA ARG A 199 11.87 -17.24 -2.74
C ARG A 199 13.30 -17.57 -2.35
N LYS A 200 14.16 -16.57 -2.15
CA LYS A 200 15.56 -16.78 -1.72
C LYS A 200 15.65 -17.30 -0.29
N ILE A 201 14.79 -16.83 0.60
CA ILE A 201 14.65 -17.38 1.95
C ILE A 201 14.25 -18.87 1.88
N GLU A 202 13.25 -19.19 1.05
CA GLU A 202 12.77 -20.56 0.86
C GLU A 202 13.84 -21.48 0.24
N GLU A 203 14.55 -21.02 -0.79
CA GLU A 203 15.66 -21.73 -1.43
C GLU A 203 16.82 -21.99 -0.45
N ALA A 204 17.04 -21.10 0.50
CA ALA A 204 18.04 -21.27 1.55
C ALA A 204 17.61 -22.29 2.64
N GLY A 205 16.38 -22.81 2.57
CA GLY A 205 15.84 -23.75 3.56
C GLY A 205 15.67 -23.14 4.95
N VAL A 206 15.62 -21.81 5.04
CA VAL A 206 15.50 -21.10 6.30
C VAL A 206 14.05 -21.15 6.77
N SER A 207 13.83 -21.56 8.02
CA SER A 207 12.50 -21.52 8.63
C SER A 207 11.95 -20.10 8.57
N ARG A 208 10.66 -19.95 8.23
CA ARG A 208 10.00 -18.64 8.25
C ARG A 208 10.01 -17.99 9.65
N THR A 209 10.33 -18.74 10.70
CA THR A 209 10.45 -18.25 12.08
C THR A 209 11.89 -17.98 12.53
N ASP A 210 12.91 -18.23 11.69
CA ASP A 210 14.33 -18.03 12.05
C ASP A 210 14.85 -16.67 11.55
N HIS A 211 14.70 -15.66 12.40
CA HIS A 211 14.93 -14.26 12.05
C HIS A 211 16.38 -13.96 11.68
N PHE A 212 17.32 -14.45 12.49
CA PHE A 212 18.73 -14.18 12.26
C PHE A 212 19.18 -14.77 10.91
N ALA A 213 18.73 -15.98 10.59
CA ALA A 213 19.00 -16.59 9.30
C ALA A 213 18.32 -15.84 8.15
N ILE A 214 17.07 -15.37 8.31
CA ILE A 214 16.36 -14.59 7.28
C ILE A 214 17.08 -13.27 7.01
N THR A 215 17.38 -12.46 8.03
CA THR A 215 18.08 -11.18 7.86
C THR A 215 19.44 -11.39 7.19
N HIS A 216 20.16 -12.47 7.56
CA HIS A 216 21.44 -12.80 6.94
C HIS A 216 21.29 -13.16 5.46
N VAL A 217 20.34 -14.03 5.12
CA VAL A 217 20.05 -14.42 3.72
C VAL A 217 19.63 -13.21 2.90
N LEU A 218 18.76 -12.35 3.42
CA LEU A 218 18.30 -11.15 2.72
C LEU A 218 19.42 -10.13 2.55
N SER A 219 20.21 -9.88 3.59
CA SER A 219 21.37 -8.98 3.52
C SER A 219 22.38 -9.46 2.48
N ASP A 220 22.74 -10.74 2.51
CA ASP A 220 23.64 -11.34 1.52
C ASP A 220 23.06 -11.30 0.11
N PHE A 221 21.78 -11.64 -0.05
CA PHE A 221 21.12 -11.62 -1.34
C PHE A 221 21.04 -10.20 -1.93
N ARG A 222 20.65 -9.21 -1.13
CA ARG A 222 20.62 -7.80 -1.53
C ARG A 222 22.01 -7.30 -1.90
N LYS A 223 23.04 -7.66 -1.12
CA LYS A 223 24.45 -7.35 -1.41
C LYS A 223 24.92 -7.99 -2.72
N GLN A 224 24.62 -9.27 -2.94
CA GLN A 224 24.94 -9.97 -4.19
C GLN A 224 24.23 -9.33 -5.39
N ARG A 225 22.97 -8.92 -5.24
CA ARG A 225 22.21 -8.21 -6.26
C ARG A 225 22.87 -6.88 -6.61
N ASP A 226 23.26 -6.10 -5.60
CA ASP A 226 23.94 -4.81 -5.78
C ASP A 226 25.33 -4.98 -6.43
N ASP A 227 26.11 -5.99 -6.03
CA ASP A 227 27.40 -6.30 -6.63
C ASP A 227 27.26 -6.77 -8.10
N LYS A 228 26.28 -7.63 -8.39
CA LYS A 228 25.97 -8.08 -9.76
C LYS A 228 25.61 -6.89 -10.64
N ARG A 229 24.82 -5.95 -10.14
CA ARG A 229 24.48 -4.70 -10.84
C ARG A 229 25.68 -3.81 -11.09
N ARG A 230 26.55 -3.65 -10.10
CA ARG A 230 27.78 -2.88 -10.27
C ARG A 230 28.65 -3.47 -11.38
N LYS A 231 28.82 -4.80 -11.41
CA LYS A 231 29.55 -5.51 -12.48
C LYS A 231 28.88 -5.37 -13.85
N PHE A 232 27.55 -5.46 -13.91
CA PHE A 232 26.80 -5.29 -15.15
C PHE A 232 27.00 -3.89 -15.73
N ARG A 233 26.85 -2.83 -14.92
CA ARG A 233 27.07 -1.43 -15.34
C ARG A 233 28.48 -1.19 -15.89
N ILE A 234 29.50 -1.77 -15.25
CA ILE A 234 30.89 -1.69 -15.74
C ILE A 234 31.02 -2.38 -17.09
N THR A 235 30.42 -3.56 -17.25
CA THR A 235 30.48 -4.33 -18.49
C THR A 235 29.77 -3.63 -19.64
N GLU A 236 28.58 -3.06 -19.38
CA GLU A 236 27.80 -2.28 -20.33
C GLU A 236 28.57 -1.03 -20.79
N ALA A 237 29.14 -0.27 -19.85
CA ALA A 237 29.99 0.88 -20.17
C ALA A 237 31.22 0.51 -21.03
N ILE A 238 31.85 -0.64 -20.75
CA ILE A 238 32.95 -1.16 -21.58
C ILE A 238 32.46 -1.55 -22.98
N ALA A 239 31.28 -2.17 -23.07
CA ALA A 239 30.69 -2.58 -24.35
C ALA A 239 30.31 -1.36 -25.21
N GLU A 240 29.69 -0.34 -24.62
CA GLU A 240 29.37 0.93 -25.29
C GLU A 240 30.63 1.67 -25.75
N ALA A 241 31.67 1.73 -24.91
CA ALA A 241 32.96 2.30 -25.29
C ALA A 241 33.59 1.53 -26.46
N LYS A 242 33.50 0.19 -26.46
CA LYS A 242 33.97 -0.65 -27.56
C LYS A 242 33.12 -0.49 -28.83
N ALA A 243 31.79 -0.40 -28.72
CA ALA A 243 30.89 -0.21 -29.85
C ALA A 243 31.09 1.15 -30.51
N SER A 244 31.28 2.20 -29.71
CA SER A 244 31.68 3.53 -30.18
C SER A 244 33.00 3.50 -30.96
N ASN A 245 33.94 2.64 -30.53
CA ASN A 245 35.20 2.41 -31.25
C ASN A 245 35.08 1.46 -32.46
N LYS A 246 34.04 0.61 -32.52
CA LYS A 246 33.86 -0.43 -33.54
C LYS A 246 32.91 -0.02 -34.66
N SER A 247 32.16 1.07 -34.52
CA SER A 247 31.43 1.72 -35.64
C SER A 247 32.37 2.11 -36.80
N THR A 248 33.69 2.09 -36.57
CA THR A 248 34.75 2.26 -37.57
C THR A 248 35.21 0.98 -38.30
N ARG A 249 34.70 -0.22 -37.99
CA ARG A 249 35.17 -1.46 -38.65
C ARG A 249 34.07 -2.53 -38.80
N SER A 250 33.61 -2.66 -40.04
CA SER A 250 32.58 -3.58 -40.53
C SER A 250 32.94 -5.08 -40.47
N ASN A 251 31.87 -5.89 -40.45
CA ASN A 251 31.67 -7.26 -40.95
C ASN A 251 32.57 -8.41 -40.46
N SER A 252 31.94 -9.43 -39.85
CA SER A 252 31.47 -10.64 -40.56
C SER A 252 31.15 -11.80 -39.60
N ILE A 253 30.02 -12.46 -39.87
CA ILE A 253 29.80 -13.92 -39.97
C ILE A 253 30.26 -14.82 -38.80
N PHE A 254 29.31 -15.54 -38.18
CA PHE A 254 29.32 -16.94 -37.68
C PHE A 254 28.08 -17.08 -36.76
N GLY A 255 27.33 -18.18 -36.64
CA GLY A 255 27.50 -19.59 -36.98
C GLY A 255 26.60 -20.34 -36.00
N ASP A 256 25.70 -21.17 -36.51
CA ASP A 256 24.49 -21.62 -35.82
C ASP A 256 24.77 -22.79 -34.85
N ARG A 257 24.21 -22.74 -33.63
CA ARG A 257 24.35 -23.80 -32.60
C ARG A 257 23.08 -23.86 -31.73
N SER A 258 22.51 -25.07 -31.66
CA SER A 258 21.60 -25.65 -30.64
C SER A 258 20.58 -24.71 -29.97
N SER A 259 19.31 -24.81 -30.39
CA SER A 259 18.22 -23.86 -30.12
C SER A 259 17.53 -23.97 -28.75
N ASP A 260 17.56 -25.14 -28.10
CA ASP A 260 16.55 -25.42 -27.06
C ASP A 260 17.00 -25.15 -25.62
N GLU A 261 18.25 -25.44 -25.26
CA GLU A 261 18.80 -25.03 -23.95
C GLU A 261 19.03 -23.52 -23.85
N ARG A 262 19.25 -22.85 -25.00
CA ARG A 262 19.30 -21.39 -25.07
C ARG A 262 17.98 -20.79 -24.62
N ARG A 263 16.86 -21.38 -25.02
CA ARG A 263 15.51 -20.81 -24.85
C ARG A 263 15.08 -20.65 -23.39
N ALA A 264 15.30 -21.64 -22.52
CA ALA A 264 14.94 -21.54 -21.10
C ALA A 264 15.85 -20.53 -20.35
N GLY A 265 17.14 -20.56 -20.64
CA GLY A 265 18.09 -19.58 -20.10
C GLY A 265 17.85 -18.16 -20.63
N ASP A 266 17.31 -18.02 -21.85
CA ASP A 266 16.94 -16.73 -22.43
C ASP A 266 15.70 -16.15 -21.75
N VAL A 267 14.67 -16.95 -21.44
CA VAL A 267 13.47 -16.49 -20.72
C VAL A 267 13.79 -15.99 -19.31
N ALA A 268 14.60 -16.73 -18.54
CA ALA A 268 15.00 -16.30 -17.20
C ALA A 268 15.84 -15.02 -17.23
N ARG A 269 16.76 -14.91 -18.20
CA ARG A 269 17.56 -13.69 -18.42
C ARG A 269 16.70 -12.50 -18.84
N GLU A 270 15.68 -12.72 -19.67
CA GLU A 270 14.77 -11.67 -20.10
C GLU A 270 13.91 -11.18 -18.94
N MET A 271 13.36 -12.09 -18.13
CA MET A 271 12.64 -11.72 -16.91
C MET A 271 13.52 -10.91 -15.95
N GLU A 272 14.78 -11.33 -15.74
CA GLU A 272 15.73 -10.58 -14.91
C GLU A 272 16.01 -9.17 -15.47
N ARG A 273 16.17 -9.03 -16.80
CA ARG A 273 16.32 -7.72 -17.45
C ARG A 273 15.10 -6.84 -17.25
N THR A 274 13.89 -7.37 -17.43
CA THR A 274 12.66 -6.59 -17.24
C THR A 274 12.55 -6.06 -15.81
N LEU A 275 12.87 -6.88 -14.80
CA LEU A 275 12.86 -6.46 -13.40
C LEU A 275 13.94 -5.41 -13.10
N ASP A 276 15.14 -5.59 -13.65
CA ASP A 276 16.23 -4.60 -13.51
C ASP A 276 15.87 -3.25 -14.16
N ASP A 277 15.21 -3.27 -15.32
CA ASP A 277 14.81 -2.05 -16.02
C ASP A 277 13.63 -1.34 -15.32
N GLU A 278 12.66 -2.09 -14.80
CA GLU A 278 11.60 -1.56 -13.93
C GLU A 278 12.19 -0.92 -12.67
N GLU A 279 13.14 -1.58 -12.01
CA GLU A 279 13.77 -1.05 -10.82
C GLU A 279 14.63 0.19 -11.13
N LYS A 280 15.41 0.20 -12.22
CA LYS A 280 16.14 1.40 -12.67
C LYS A 280 15.20 2.57 -12.93
N LYS A 281 14.08 2.31 -13.63
CA LYS A 281 13.07 3.34 -13.90
C LYS A 281 12.50 3.88 -12.60
N ARG A 282 12.21 3.01 -11.64
CA ARG A 282 11.73 3.39 -10.32
C ARG A 282 12.76 4.19 -9.52
N THR A 283 14.02 3.77 -9.46
CA THR A 283 15.09 4.52 -8.79
C THR A 283 15.24 5.93 -9.37
N ARG A 284 15.10 6.09 -10.70
CA ARG A 284 15.09 7.42 -11.33
C ARG A 284 13.90 8.25 -10.85
N LEU A 285 12.68 7.68 -10.85
CA LEU A 285 11.49 8.37 -10.34
C LEU A 285 11.63 8.82 -8.87
N ILE A 286 12.24 7.98 -8.02
CA ILE A 286 12.54 8.33 -6.63
C ILE A 286 13.50 9.53 -6.57
N LYS A 287 14.60 9.49 -7.35
CA LYS A 287 15.60 10.56 -7.39
C LYS A 287 15.07 11.86 -7.98
N ASP A 288 14.17 11.77 -8.95
CA ASP A 288 13.52 12.92 -9.58
C ASP A 288 12.46 13.57 -8.66
N THR A 289 11.94 12.81 -7.68
CA THR A 289 11.01 13.33 -6.67
C THR A 289 11.77 14.14 -5.64
N LYS A 290 11.48 15.44 -5.55
CA LYS A 290 12.12 16.34 -4.58
C LYS A 290 11.89 15.86 -3.15
N GLY A 291 12.96 15.39 -2.51
CA GLY A 291 12.93 14.89 -1.12
C GLY A 291 12.80 13.38 -0.99
N GLY A 292 12.72 12.64 -2.10
CA GLY A 292 12.50 11.20 -2.13
C GLY A 292 11.04 10.82 -1.95
N TRP A 293 10.79 9.53 -1.71
CA TRP A 293 9.46 9.03 -1.36
C TRP A 293 9.30 8.95 0.15
N ASP A 294 8.10 9.20 0.65
CA ASP A 294 7.80 9.18 2.08
C ASP A 294 6.67 8.20 2.37
N ARG A 295 6.95 7.25 3.26
CA ARG A 295 6.06 6.15 3.58
C ARG A 295 5.94 6.02 5.09
N ARG A 296 4.72 5.91 5.58
CA ARG A 296 4.40 5.77 6.99
C ARG A 296 3.58 4.52 7.23
N VAL A 297 3.96 3.79 8.28
CA VAL A 297 3.33 2.53 8.67
C VAL A 297 3.06 2.60 10.17
N VAL A 298 1.80 2.37 10.55
CA VAL A 298 1.38 2.38 11.95
C VAL A 298 0.73 1.05 12.28
N CYS A 299 1.32 0.33 13.24
CA CYS A 299 0.84 -0.94 13.74
C CYS A 299 0.18 -0.75 15.09
N TRP A 300 -1.14 -0.91 15.18
CA TRP A 300 -1.85 -0.61 16.44
C TRP A 300 -1.67 -1.68 17.51
N HIS A 301 -1.85 -2.95 17.15
CA HIS A 301 -2.00 -4.05 18.11
C HIS A 301 -0.82 -5.01 18.13
N GLY A 302 -0.22 -5.31 16.98
CA GLY A 302 0.86 -6.30 16.94
C GLY A 302 1.13 -6.87 15.56
N LEU A 303 1.68 -8.07 15.52
CA LEU A 303 2.19 -8.62 14.28
C LEU A 303 1.21 -9.62 13.70
N CYS A 304 1.08 -9.66 12.36
CA CYS A 304 0.08 -10.52 11.72
C CYS A 304 0.39 -12.02 11.88
N ARG A 305 1.65 -12.37 12.14
CA ARG A 305 2.12 -13.76 12.22
C ARG A 305 2.89 -13.97 13.51
N SER A 306 2.74 -15.18 14.06
CA SER A 306 3.61 -15.66 15.12
C SER A 306 5.03 -15.83 14.59
N GLY A 307 6.01 -15.38 15.36
CA GLY A 307 7.42 -15.37 14.97
C GLY A 307 7.92 -13.97 14.66
N ASP A 308 7.27 -13.21 13.78
CA ASP A 308 7.74 -11.86 13.45
C ASP A 308 7.98 -11.03 14.73
N SER A 309 9.03 -10.21 14.71
CA SER A 309 9.36 -9.25 15.75
C SER A 309 9.34 -7.82 15.21
N TRP A 310 9.23 -6.85 16.13
CA TRP A 310 9.28 -5.44 15.74
C TRP A 310 10.67 -5.04 15.24
N ASP A 311 11.71 -5.58 15.86
CA ASP A 311 13.10 -5.36 15.46
C ASP A 311 13.37 -5.86 14.03
N GLU A 312 12.69 -6.92 13.58
CA GLU A 312 12.73 -7.35 12.17
C GLU A 312 12.10 -6.34 11.22
N ILE A 313 10.93 -5.82 11.58
CA ILE A 313 10.27 -4.80 10.75
C ILE A 313 11.16 -3.56 10.63
N GLU A 314 11.81 -3.16 11.72
CA GLU A 314 12.79 -2.08 11.73
C GLU A 314 14.01 -2.40 10.84
N ALA A 315 14.59 -3.60 10.97
CA ALA A 315 15.73 -4.02 10.17
C ALA A 315 15.40 -4.13 8.68
N GLU A 316 14.21 -4.62 8.32
CA GLU A 316 13.78 -4.70 6.92
C GLU A 316 13.48 -3.31 6.33
N ALA A 317 12.91 -2.40 7.12
CA ALA A 317 12.71 -1.01 6.71
C ALA A 317 14.04 -0.29 6.42
N ASP A 318 15.13 -0.62 7.15
CA ASP A 318 16.48 -0.10 6.88
C ASP A 318 17.08 -0.57 5.56
N LEU A 319 16.64 -1.73 5.06
CA LEU A 319 17.17 -2.38 3.87
C LEU A 319 16.37 -2.04 2.59
N GLU A 320 15.35 -1.19 2.70
CA GLU A 320 14.53 -0.74 1.58
C GLU A 320 15.29 0.13 0.56
N GLU A 321 14.62 0.45 -0.54
CA GLU A 321 15.22 1.15 -1.68
C GLU A 321 15.83 2.52 -1.33
N GLU A 322 16.95 2.86 -1.97
CA GLU A 322 17.61 4.16 -1.84
C GLU A 322 16.63 5.29 -2.23
N GLY A 323 16.50 6.30 -1.36
CA GLY A 323 15.62 7.44 -1.57
C GLY A 323 14.18 7.25 -1.10
N VAL A 324 13.84 6.11 -0.50
CA VAL A 324 12.56 5.90 0.21
C VAL A 324 12.77 6.07 1.70
N LYS A 325 12.01 6.98 2.31
CA LYS A 325 11.96 7.21 3.76
C LYS A 325 10.79 6.43 4.34
N TRP A 326 11.06 5.63 5.36
CA TRP A 326 10.04 4.93 6.11
C TRP A 326 9.93 5.52 7.52
N THR A 327 8.72 5.80 7.95
CA THR A 327 8.37 6.07 9.34
C THR A 327 7.52 4.92 9.83
N ILE A 328 7.98 4.19 10.83
CA ILE A 328 7.25 3.05 11.39
C ILE A 328 6.92 3.30 12.85
N ALA A 329 5.69 3.00 13.25
CA ALA A 329 5.22 3.19 14.62
C ALA A 329 4.48 1.96 15.13
N SER A 330 4.79 1.55 16.36
CA SER A 330 4.14 0.44 17.06
C SER A 330 3.35 0.96 18.24
N GLY A 331 2.03 0.81 18.17
CA GLY A 331 1.11 1.16 19.25
C GLY A 331 1.27 0.27 20.48
N LYS A 332 1.51 -1.02 20.28
CA LYS A 332 1.78 -1.97 21.36
C LYS A 332 3.05 -1.59 22.14
N LEU A 333 4.12 -1.22 21.43
CA LEU A 333 5.41 -0.91 22.05
C LEU A 333 5.56 0.56 22.44
N LYS A 334 4.65 1.43 21.97
CA LYS A 334 4.76 2.90 22.06
C LYS A 334 6.11 3.41 21.54
N LYS A 335 6.54 2.87 20.40
CA LYS A 335 7.80 3.21 19.74
C LYS A 335 7.52 3.73 18.34
N ALA A 336 8.32 4.69 17.90
CA ALA A 336 8.34 5.13 16.52
C ALA A 336 9.78 5.38 16.09
N SER A 337 10.08 5.10 14.83
CA SER A 337 11.42 5.28 14.27
C SER A 337 11.34 5.66 12.79
N ARG A 338 12.34 6.42 12.35
CA ARG A 338 12.57 6.75 10.94
C ARG A 338 13.73 5.94 10.39
N HIS A 339 13.51 5.35 9.24
CA HIS A 339 14.42 4.48 8.51
C HIS A 339 14.68 5.08 7.13
N PHE A 340 15.95 5.23 6.80
CA PHE A 340 16.39 5.70 5.51
C PHE A 340 17.73 5.07 5.18
N ARG A 341 17.80 4.37 4.05
CA ARG A 341 18.97 3.59 3.67
C ARG A 341 20.24 4.46 3.65
N GLY A 342 21.22 4.09 4.45
CA GLY A 342 22.51 4.79 4.55
C GLY A 342 22.55 5.92 5.57
N GLU A 343 21.45 6.20 6.27
CA GLU A 343 21.41 7.10 7.42
C GLU A 343 21.27 6.33 8.74
N VAL A 344 21.63 6.98 9.84
CA VAL A 344 21.44 6.44 11.18
C VAL A 344 19.95 6.51 11.50
N ARG A 345 19.39 5.38 11.96
CA ARG A 345 18.04 5.29 12.50
C ARG A 345 17.78 6.43 13.50
N ILE A 346 16.63 7.08 13.37
CA ILE A 346 16.20 8.16 14.26
C ILE A 346 14.98 7.67 15.04
N ASP A 347 15.11 7.53 16.36
CA ASP A 347 13.95 7.30 17.21
C ASP A 347 13.12 8.59 17.31
N LEU A 348 11.80 8.44 17.19
CA LEU A 348 10.85 9.55 17.13
C LEU A 348 9.94 9.55 18.36
N ASP A 349 9.33 10.71 18.63
CA ASP A 349 8.25 10.77 19.61
C ASP A 349 7.01 10.05 19.06
N TYR A 350 6.61 8.98 19.74
CA TYR A 350 5.48 8.15 19.34
C TYR A 350 4.16 8.93 19.32
N GLY A 351 3.95 9.90 20.23
CA GLY A 351 2.72 10.67 20.31
C GLY A 351 2.51 11.55 19.08
N GLU A 352 3.56 12.26 18.66
CA GLU A 352 3.51 13.09 17.45
C GLU A 352 3.29 12.26 16.18
N GLU A 353 3.93 11.09 16.11
CA GLU A 353 3.90 10.22 14.93
C GLU A 353 2.66 9.33 14.82
N ILE A 354 1.79 9.28 15.83
CA ILE A 354 0.53 8.50 15.80
C ILE A 354 -0.65 9.39 15.46
N CYS A 355 -0.70 10.59 16.06
CA CYS A 355 -1.79 11.53 15.85
C CYS A 355 -1.80 12.12 14.42
N GLY A 356 -0.74 11.86 13.65
CA GLY A 356 -0.49 12.50 12.36
C GLY A 356 -0.17 13.97 12.60
N LYS A 357 0.74 14.54 11.80
CA LYS A 357 0.75 15.99 11.70
C LYS A 357 -0.62 16.40 11.15
N PRO A 358 -1.39 17.29 11.81
CA PRO A 358 -2.60 17.81 11.20
C PRO A 358 -2.22 18.28 9.80
N THR A 359 -2.96 17.82 8.79
CA THR A 359 -2.66 18.07 7.38
C THR A 359 -2.76 19.57 7.10
N ALA A 360 -1.72 20.32 7.45
CA ALA A 360 -1.73 21.78 7.53
C ALA A 360 -1.55 22.45 6.15
N GLN A 361 -1.89 21.77 5.05
CA GLN A 361 -1.57 22.23 3.68
C GLN A 361 -2.77 22.37 2.73
N LEU A 362 -4.02 22.35 3.21
CA LEU A 362 -5.19 22.64 2.35
C LEU A 362 -6.13 23.71 2.92
N MET A 363 -5.65 24.59 3.82
CA MET A 363 -6.32 25.87 3.98
C MET A 363 -5.89 26.76 2.81
N PRO A 364 -6.83 27.28 1.99
CA PRO A 364 -6.47 28.32 1.03
C PRO A 364 -5.77 29.45 1.79
N PRO A 365 -4.78 30.13 1.17
CA PRO A 365 -4.13 31.26 1.82
C PRO A 365 -5.24 32.19 2.30
N GLU A 366 -5.26 32.49 3.60
CA GLU A 366 -6.20 33.45 4.15
C GLU A 366 -6.11 34.69 3.28
N GLY A 367 -7.18 34.93 2.51
CA GLY A 367 -7.27 36.06 1.61
C GLY A 367 -7.00 37.29 2.44
N GLY A 368 -5.83 37.89 2.21
CA GLY A 368 -5.44 39.13 2.84
C GLY A 368 -6.52 40.15 2.54
N SER A 369 -7.38 40.39 3.53
CA SER A 369 -8.29 41.52 3.55
C SER A 369 -7.43 42.77 3.51
N THR A 370 -7.26 43.29 2.30
CA THR A 370 -6.64 44.58 2.06
C THR A 370 -7.77 45.60 1.96
N ARG A 371 -8.02 46.23 3.12
CA ARG A 371 -8.72 47.51 3.34
C ARG A 371 -10.21 47.60 3.06
#